data_AF-A0A428K1P6-F1
#
_entry.id   AF-A0A428K1P6-F1
#
_cell.length_a   1.000
_cell.length_b   1.000
_cell.length_c   1.000
_cell.angle_alpha   90.00
_cell.angle_beta   90.00
_cell.angle_gamma   90.00
#
_symmetry.space_group_name_H-M   'P 1'
#
loop_
_entity.id
_entity.type
_entity.pdbx_description
1 polymer ?
#
loop_
_entity_poly.entity_id
_entity_poly.type
_entity_poly.pdbx_seq_one_letter_code
_entity_poly.pdbx_strand_id
1 'polypeptide(L)' 'MKFRVGPLASDIIIAVYALGSLYLRFKFESQTPISPLNSIVMGVCFVVIIWALIKLKVLNPNWFGLFNSNKSRL' A
#
# COMPACT_ATOMS: atom_id res chain seq x y z
N MET A 1 10.40 -19.26 -12.22
CA MET A 1 11.27 -18.34 -11.44
C MET A 1 10.40 -17.61 -10.44
N LYS A 2 10.64 -17.76 -9.13
CA LYS A 2 9.80 -17.15 -8.08
C LYS A 2 10.27 -15.71 -7.87
N PHE A 3 9.71 -14.76 -8.62
CA PHE A 3 9.92 -13.31 -8.40
C PHE A 3 9.31 -12.89 -7.06
N ARG A 4 10.01 -13.21 -5.97
CA ARG A 4 9.66 -12.74 -4.63
C ARG A 4 10.53 -11.53 -4.37
N VAL A 5 9.92 -10.34 -4.48
CA VAL A 5 10.57 -9.11 -4.03
C VAL A 5 10.85 -9.26 -2.54
N GLY A 6 12.06 -8.87 -2.12
CA GLY A 6 12.46 -8.97 -0.72
C GLY A 6 11.48 -8.23 0.21
N PRO A 7 11.38 -8.64 1.48
CA PRO A 7 10.41 -8.08 2.43
C PRO A 7 10.52 -6.56 2.58
N LEU A 8 11.74 -6.04 2.77
CA LEU A 8 12.00 -4.60 2.89
C LEU A 8 11.67 -3.84 1.60
N ALA A 9 12.00 -4.40 0.44
CA ALA A 9 11.70 -3.77 -0.85
C ALA A 9 10.19 -3.70 -1.10
N SER A 10 9.44 -4.73 -0.70
CA SER A 10 7.97 -4.73 -0.78
C SER A 10 7.36 -3.63 0.08
N ASP A 11 7.86 -3.45 1.31
CA ASP A 11 7.40 -2.40 2.22
C ASP A 11 7.67 -1.00 1.67
N ILE A 12 8.86 -0.77 1.10
CA ILE A 12 9.21 0.50 0.45
C ILE A 12 8.31 0.78 -0.76
N ILE A 13 8.04 -0.23 -1.60
CA ILE A 13 7.15 -0.08 -2.76
C ILE A 13 5.75 0.33 -2.31
N ILE A 14 5.21 -0.33 -1.28
CA ILE A 14 3.89 -0.01 -0.73
C ILE A 14 3.87 1.40 -0.14
N ALA A 15 4.92 1.81 0.57
CA ALA A 15 5.02 3.14 1.15
C ALA A 15 5.09 4.24 0.08
N VAL A 16 5.94 4.06 -0.94
CA VAL A 16 6.05 5.00 -2.07
C VAL A 16 4.74 5.07 -2.84
N TYR A 17 4.08 3.93 -3.08
CA TYR A 17 2.77 3.88 -3.72
C TYR A 17 1.71 4.62 -2.91
N ALA A 18 1.66 4.41 -1.59
CA ALA A 18 0.73 5.10 -0.71
C ALA A 18 0.95 6.63 -0.75
N LEU A 19 2.21 7.08 -0.64
CA LEU A 19 2.58 8.49 -0.75
C LEU A 19 2.18 9.10 -2.10
N GLY A 20 2.46 8.39 -3.20
CA GLY A 20 2.08 8.82 -4.54
C GLY A 20 0.56 8.92 -4.72
N SER A 21 -0.20 7.94 -4.22
CA SER A 21 -1.66 7.96 -4.26
C SER A 21 -2.26 9.10 -3.44
N LEU A 22 -1.64 9.44 -2.31
CA LEU A 22 -2.06 10.54 -1.45
C LEU A 22 -1.76 11.90 -2.10
N TYR A 23 -0.59 12.04 -2.72
CA TYR A 23 -0.23 13.24 -3.48
C TYR A 23 -1.21 13.48 -4.65
N LEU A 24 -1.49 12.44 -5.44
CA LEU A 24 -2.48 12.52 -6.52
C LEU A 24 -3.84 12.91 -5.98
N ARG A 25 -4.25 12.36 -4.84
CA ARG A 25 -5.53 12.70 -4.20
C ARG A 25 -5.63 14.17 -3.83
N PHE A 26 -4.62 14.75 -3.19
CA PHE A 26 -4.59 16.18 -2.88
C PHE A 26 -4.59 17.05 -4.16
N LYS A 27 -3.88 16.60 -5.20
CA LYS A 27 -3.86 17.30 -6.48
C LYS A 27 -5.21 17.27 -7.20
N PHE A 28 -5.93 16.15 -7.18
CA PHE A 28 -7.27 16.06 -7.77
C PHE A 28 -8.31 16.82 -6.96
N GLU A 29 -8.23 16.78 -5.63
CA GLU A 29 -9.18 17.46 -4.75
C GLU A 29 -9.07 18.99 -4.86
N SER A 30 -7.86 19.51 -5.11
CA SER A 30 -7.66 20.95 -5.32
C SER A 30 -8.14 21.46 -6.69
N GLN A 31 -8.32 20.58 -7.68
CA GLN A 31 -8.68 20.97 -9.06
C GLN A 31 -10.15 20.70 -9.39
N THR A 32 -10.80 19.78 -8.68
CA THR A 32 -12.18 19.39 -8.94
C THR A 32 -12.94 19.23 -7.63
N PRO A 33 -14.17 19.78 -7.52
CA PRO A 33 -15.01 19.54 -6.36
C PRO A 33 -15.45 18.07 -6.37
N ILE A 34 -14.72 17.24 -5.64
CA ILE A 34 -14.99 15.80 -5.55
C ILE A 34 -16.02 15.56 -4.43
N SER A 35 -17.11 14.87 -4.74
CA SER A 35 -18.06 14.43 -3.71
C SER A 35 -17.37 13.47 -2.72
N PRO A 36 -17.73 13.50 -1.42
CA PRO A 36 -17.19 12.57 -0.41
C PRO A 36 -17.29 11.10 -0.82
N LEU A 37 -18.36 10.73 -1.53
CA LEU A 37 -18.58 9.36 -2.00
C LEU A 37 -17.49 8.93 -3.00
N ASN A 38 -17.18 9.79 -3.97
CA ASN A 38 -16.12 9.55 -4.95
C ASN A 38 -14.75 9.45 -4.27
N SER A 39 -14.51 10.28 -3.24
CA SER A 39 -13.28 10.25 -2.44
C SER A 39 -13.10 8.88 -1.75
N ILE A 40 -14.17 8.31 -1.19
CA ILE A 40 -14.15 6.98 -0.57
C ILE A 40 -13.88 5.91 -1.62
N VAL A 41 -14.63 5.90 -2.73
CA VAL A 41 -14.47 4.91 -3.82
C VAL A 41 -13.05 4.91 -4.36
N MET A 42 -12.47 6.10 -4.60
CA MET A 42 -11.10 6.22 -5.10
C MET A 42 -10.07 5.69 -4.10
N GLY A 43 -10.30 5.92 -2.80
CA GLY A 43 -9.46 5.37 -1.73
C GLY A 43 -9.51 3.84 -1.67
N VAL A 44 -10.71 3.27 -1.73
CA VAL A 44 -10.91 1.81 -1.76
C VAL A 44 -10.21 1.20 -2.98
N CYS A 45 -10.32 1.80 -4.16
CA CYS A 45 -9.61 1.35 -5.35
C CYS A 45 -8.08 1.29 -5.14
N PHE A 46 -7.47 2.31 -4.52
CA PHE A 46 -6.04 2.30 -4.25
C PHE A 46 -5.62 1.19 -3.29
N VAL A 47 -6.44 0.88 -2.28
CA VAL A 47 -6.18 -0.23 -1.33
C VAL A 47 -6.34 -1.58 -2.01
N VAL A 48 -7.35 -1.76 -2.87
CA VAL A 48 -7.61 -3.01 -3.61
C VAL A 48 -6.42 -3.39 -4.50
N ILE A 49 -5.76 -2.41 -5.13
CA ILE A 49 -4.55 -2.64 -5.94
C ILE A 49 -3.43 -3.25 -5.08
N ILE A 50 -3.15 -2.68 -3.90
CA ILE A 50 -2.14 -3.21 -2.97
C ILE A 50 -2.53 -4.63 -2.53
N TRP A 51 -3.80 -4.83 -2.19
CA TRP A 51 -4.31 -6.13 -1.77
C TRP A 51 -4.15 -7.20 -2.86
N ALA A 52 -4.46 -6.86 -4.11
CA ALA A 52 -4.26 -7.75 -5.25
C ALA A 52 -2.78 -8.11 -5.45
N LEU A 53 -1.87 -7.14 -5.35
CA LEU A 53 -0.41 -7.36 -5.47
C LEU A 53 0.14 -8.27 -4.37
N ILE A 54 -0.37 -8.14 -3.14
CA ILE A 54 -0.03 -9.04 -2.02
C ILE A 54 -0.58 -10.44 -2.30
N LYS A 55 -1.85 -10.54 -2.74
CA LYS A 55 -2.52 -11.83 -2.97
C LYS A 55 -1.91 -12.61 -4.14
N LEU A 56 -1.45 -11.92 -5.17
CA LEU A 56 -0.69 -12.50 -6.29
C LEU A 56 0.76 -12.89 -5.91
N LYS A 57 1.16 -12.72 -4.64
CA LYS A 57 2.52 -12.96 -4.11
C LYS A 57 3.61 -12.18 -4.85
N VAL A 58 3.25 -11.06 -5.48
CA VAL A 58 4.21 -10.12 -6.10
C VAL A 58 4.92 -9.33 -5.00
N LEU A 59 4.16 -8.86 -4.01
CA LEU A 59 4.67 -8.18 -2.82
C LEU A 59 4.63 -9.12 -1.62
N ASN A 60 5.71 -9.15 -0.83
CA ASN A 60 5.80 -9.90 0.41
C ASN A 60 6.11 -8.94 1.57
N PRO A 61 5.16 -8.07 1.95
CA PRO A 61 5.40 -7.05 2.97
C PRO A 61 5.77 -7.69 4.30
N ASN A 62 6.75 -7.10 4.98
CA ASN A 62 7.11 -7.41 6.36
C ASN A 62 6.56 -6.35 7.32
N TRP A 63 5.93 -5.30 6.79
CA TRP A 63 5.39 -4.17 7.53
C TRP A 63 6.44 -3.54 8.43
N PHE A 64 7.66 -3.36 7.92
CA PHE A 64 8.81 -2.85 8.67
C PHE A 64 9.09 -3.64 9.96
N GLY A 65 8.75 -4.93 10.00
CA GLY A 65 8.92 -5.76 11.19
C GLY A 65 7.89 -5.51 12.29
N LEU A 66 6.84 -4.71 12.08
CA LEU A 66 5.79 -4.42 13.07
C LEU A 66 5.10 -5.68 13.59
N PHE A 67 4.95 -6.70 12.75
CA PHE A 67 4.32 -7.98 13.13
C PHE A 67 5.31 -9.03 13.62
N ASN A 68 6.60 -8.71 13.72
CA ASN A 68 7.58 -9.57 14.35
C ASN A 68 7.46 -9.40 15.88
N SER A 69 6.31 -9.81 16.43
CA SER A 69 6.13 -10.00 17.86
C SER A 69 7.26 -10.90 18.33
N ASN A 70 8.11 -10.32 19.16
CA ASN A 70 9.34 -10.87 19.70
C ASN A 70 9.15 -12.35 20.03
N LYS A 71 9.62 -13.24 19.14
CA LYS A 71 9.66 -14.67 19.40
C LYS A 71 10.73 -14.91 20.45
N SER A 72 10.30 -14.79 21.70
CA SER A 72 10.84 -15.44 22.90
C SER A 72 12.35 -15.71 22.86
N ARG A 73 13.15 -14.77 23.38
CA ARG A 73 14.37 -15.16 24.11
C ARG A 73 13.99 -15.35 25.57
N LEU A 74 13.50 -16.54 25.88
CA LEU A 74 13.55 -17.15 27.21
C LEU A 74 14.37 -18.42 27.07
#